data_AF-S0ERY6-F1
#
_entry.id   AF-S0ERY6-F1
#
_cell.length_a   1.000
_cell.length_b   1.000
_cell.length_c   1.000
_cell.angle_alpha   90.00
_cell.angle_beta   90.00
_cell.angle_gamma   90.00
#
_symmetry.space_group_name_H-M   'P 1'
#
loop_
_entity.id
_entity.type
_entity.pdbx_description
1 polymer ?
#
loop_
_entity_poly.entity_id
_entity_poly.type
_entity_poly.pdbx_seq_one_letter_code
_entity_poly.pdbx_strand_id
1 'polypeptide(L)'
;IYSLTDNLNLKGGVTSGYKAPSLRQAAPDFAGVSRGGVMIGNPDLTPETSVNYEAGVSYDNPDIGLDGSLVVFKTDFKDKITRTGRICQPNTACTYKGTIYDAPHQGGY
;
A
#
# COMPACT_ATOMS: atom_id res chain seq x y z
N ILE A 1 1.88 7.37 26.16
CA ILE A 1 2.16 6.18 27.02
C ILE A 1 1.55 6.48 28.37
N TYR A 2 0.85 5.52 28.97
CA TYR A 2 0.19 5.68 30.25
C TYR A 2 0.54 4.51 31.17
N SER A 3 1.05 4.78 32.37
CA SER A 3 1.39 3.75 33.35
C SER A 3 0.15 3.44 34.19
N LEU A 4 -0.36 2.21 34.09
CA LEU A 4 -1.51 1.74 34.86
C LEU A 4 -1.08 1.32 36.27
N THR A 5 0.12 0.74 36.38
CA THR A 5 0.83 0.43 37.62
C THR A 5 2.32 0.65 37.39
N ASP A 6 3.17 0.50 38.41
CA ASP A 6 4.63 0.59 38.28
C ASP A 6 5.19 -0.43 37.27
N ASN A 7 4.49 -1.56 37.12
CA ASN A 7 4.93 -2.70 36.31
C ASN A 7 4.11 -2.88 35.02
N LEU A 8 3.01 -2.14 34.83
CA LEU A 8 2.11 -2.27 33.68
C LEU A 8 1.93 -0.94 32.96
N ASN A 9 2.32 -0.90 31.69
CA ASN A 9 2.23 0.27 30.83
C ASN A 9 1.28 0.02 29.66
N LEU A 10 0.39 0.97 29.41
CA LEU A 10 -0.48 1.03 28.25
C LEU A 10 0.09 2.00 27.21
N LYS A 11 0.15 1.56 25.97
CA LYS A 11 0.60 2.33 24.81
C LYS A 11 -0.52 2.34 23.80
N GLY A 12 -0.76 3.50 23.21
CA GLY A 12 -1.74 3.66 22.15
C GLY A 12 -1.36 4.82 21.27
N GLY A 13 -1.69 4.71 19.99
CA GLY A 13 -1.36 5.72 19.00
C GLY A 13 -2.28 5.66 17.80
N VAL A 14 -2.50 6.82 17.20
CA VAL A 14 -3.12 6.95 15.88
C VAL A 14 -2.13 7.69 15.01
N THR A 15 -1.75 7.09 13.89
CA THR A 15 -0.84 7.69 12.92
C THR A 15 -1.49 7.72 11.54
N SER A 16 -1.20 8.76 10.76
CA SER A 16 -1.67 8.88 9.38
C SER A 16 -0.48 8.88 8.43
N GLY A 17 -0.62 8.19 7.30
CA GLY A 17 0.36 8.17 6.24
C GLY A 17 -0.26 8.49 4.89
N TYR A 18 0.58 8.86 3.93
CA TYR A 18 0.18 8.94 2.54
C TYR A 18 1.29 8.39 1.64
N LYS A 19 0.90 7.91 0.47
CA LYS A 19 1.80 7.44 -0.57
C LYS A 19 1.38 8.06 -1.90
N ALA A 20 2.22 8.96 -2.40
CA ALA A 20 2.01 9.57 -3.71
C ALA A 20 2.13 8.51 -4.83
N PRO A 21 1.38 8.68 -5.95
CA PRO A 21 1.62 7.90 -7.15
C PRO A 21 3.06 8.11 -7.63
N SER A 22 3.72 7.04 -8.06
CA SER A 22 5.02 7.15 -8.71
C SER A 22 4.91 7.86 -10.07
N LEU A 23 6.01 8.42 -10.58
CA LEU A 23 6.03 9.07 -11.90
C LEU A 23 5.49 8.17 -13.01
N ARG A 24 5.84 6.88 -13.00
CA ARG A 24 5.33 5.89 -13.96
C ARG A 24 3.83 5.60 -13.80
N GLN A 25 3.30 5.73 -12.60
CA GLN A 25 1.87 5.55 -12.34
C GLN A 25 1.07 6.79 -12.77
N ALA A 26 1.62 7.99 -12.65
CA ALA A 26 0.95 9.23 -13.05
C ALA A 26 1.19 9.62 -14.51
N ALA A 27 2.22 9.07 -15.16
CA ALA A 27 2.57 9.38 -16.54
C ALA A 27 1.56 8.77 -17.53
N PRO A 28 0.79 9.59 -18.29
CA PRO A 28 -0.22 9.10 -19.22
C PRO A 28 0.36 8.40 -20.46
N ASP A 29 1.62 8.73 -20.80
CA ASP A 29 2.41 8.16 -21.88
C ASP A 29 3.19 6.91 -21.46
N PHE A 30 3.21 6.60 -20.16
CA PHE A 30 3.89 5.41 -19.67
C PHE A 30 3.01 4.17 -19.80
N ALA A 31 3.52 3.19 -20.55
CA ALA A 31 3.03 1.83 -20.54
C ALA A 31 4.16 0.85 -20.26
N GLY A 32 3.95 -0.04 -19.30
CA GLY A 32 4.87 -1.12 -18.97
C GLY A 32 4.22 -2.48 -19.21
N VAL A 33 4.93 -3.39 -19.87
CA VAL A 33 4.48 -4.78 -19.99
C VAL A 33 4.85 -5.53 -18.71
N SER A 34 3.87 -6.19 -18.08
CA SER A 34 4.12 -7.04 -16.92
C SER A 34 3.11 -8.17 -16.83
N ARG A 35 3.61 -9.39 -16.63
CA ARG A 35 2.81 -10.63 -16.49
C ARG A 35 1.79 -10.83 -17.62
N GLY A 36 2.21 -10.62 -18.87
CA GLY A 36 1.37 -10.83 -20.06
C GLY A 36 0.26 -9.79 -20.27
N GLY A 37 0.36 -8.61 -19.65
CA GLY A 37 -0.55 -7.50 -19.91
C GLY A 37 0.14 -6.15 -19.80
N VAL A 38 -0.51 -5.10 -20.29
CA VAL A 38 -0.02 -3.73 -20.23
C VAL A 38 -0.50 -3.06 -18.93
N MET A 39 0.41 -2.37 -18.25
CA MET A 39 0.13 -1.44 -17.16
C MET A 39 0.25 -0.04 -17.74
N ILE A 40 -0.85 0.71 -17.78
CA ILE A 40 -0.89 2.07 -18.31
C ILE A 40 -0.96 3.02 -17.12
N GLY A 41 -0.17 4.09 -17.14
CA GLY A 41 -0.26 5.14 -16.14
C GLY A 41 -1.60 5.88 -16.19
N ASN A 42 -2.05 6.35 -15.03
CA ASN A 42 -3.27 7.14 -14.89
C ASN A 42 -2.92 8.49 -14.24
N PRO A 43 -2.97 9.60 -15.00
CA PRO A 43 -2.69 10.94 -14.46
C PRO A 43 -3.74 11.41 -13.45
N ASP A 44 -4.91 10.76 -13.43
CA ASP A 44 -6.02 11.09 -12.53
C ASP A 44 -5.87 10.40 -11.15
N LEU A 45 -4.72 9.76 -10.87
CA LEU A 45 -4.48 9.09 -9.58
C LEU A 45 -4.29 10.10 -8.45
N THR A 46 -5.07 9.90 -7.40
CA THR A 46 -4.87 10.57 -6.11
C THR A 46 -3.84 9.80 -5.25
N PRO A 47 -3.18 10.47 -4.29
CA PRO A 47 -2.38 9.79 -3.29
C PRO A 47 -3.20 8.76 -2.49
N GLU A 48 -2.62 7.59 -2.25
CA GLU A 48 -3.16 6.62 -1.30
C GLU A 48 -2.95 7.15 0.11
N THR A 49 -3.96 7.04 0.97
CA THR A 49 -3.89 7.47 2.36
C THR A 49 -4.13 6.29 3.30
N SER A 50 -3.49 6.32 4.47
CA SER A 50 -3.67 5.30 5.50
C SER A 50 -3.84 5.93 6.87
N VAL A 51 -4.71 5.34 7.68
CA VAL A 51 -4.81 5.64 9.11
C VAL A 51 -4.51 4.35 9.85
N ASN A 52 -3.51 4.39 10.72
CA ASN A 52 -3.07 3.27 11.51
C ASN A 52 -3.39 3.51 12.98
N TYR A 53 -4.03 2.52 13.59
CA TYR A 53 -4.42 2.51 14.99
C TYR A 53 -3.60 1.42 15.67
N GLU A 54 -2.94 1.77 16.76
CA GLU A 54 -2.15 0.83 17.54
C GLU A 54 -2.55 0.93 19.00
N ALA A 55 -2.67 -0.22 19.65
CA ALA A 55 -2.87 -0.32 21.09
C ALA A 55 -2.04 -1.49 21.60
N GLY A 56 -1.38 -1.31 22.73
CA GLY A 56 -0.55 -2.34 23.31
C GLY A 56 -0.33 -2.16 24.79
N VAL A 57 -0.02 -3.26 25.44
CA VAL A 57 0.34 -3.32 26.85
C VAL A 57 1.73 -3.90 26.97
N SER A 58 2.51 -3.38 27.91
CA SER A 58 3.80 -3.95 28.28
C SER A 58 3.84 -4.12 29.79
N TYR A 59 4.21 -5.32 30.22
CA TYR A 59 4.41 -5.68 31.61
C TYR A 59 5.90 -5.94 31.84
N ASP A 60 6.42 -5.37 32.93
CA ASP A 60 7.81 -5.54 33.35
C ASP A 60 7.81 -5.64 34.87
N ASN A 61 8.21 -6.79 35.42
CA ASN A 61 8.35 -7.00 36.85
C ASN A 61 9.71 -7.64 37.18
N PRO A 62 10.69 -6.83 37.61
CA PRO A 62 12.03 -7.28 37.95
C PRO A 62 12.07 -8.27 39.13
N ASP A 63 11.16 -8.15 40.09
CA ASP A 63 11.18 -8.96 41.33
C ASP A 63 10.91 -10.45 41.07
N ILE A 64 10.09 -10.74 40.06
CA ILE A 64 9.77 -12.11 39.62
C ILE A 64 10.47 -12.48 38.30
N GLY A 65 11.25 -11.56 37.72
CA GLY A 65 11.96 -11.76 36.45
C GLY A 65 11.06 -11.98 35.24
N LEU A 66 9.85 -11.39 35.22
CA LEU A 66 8.89 -11.55 34.14
C LEU A 66 8.72 -10.24 33.36
N ASP A 67 9.02 -10.28 32.07
CA ASP A 67 8.73 -9.22 31.12
C ASP A 67 7.89 -9.74 29.94
N GLY A 68 7.13 -8.84 29.32
CA GLY A 68 6.37 -9.17 28.13
C GLY A 68 5.59 -7.99 27.57
N SER A 69 5.25 -8.07 26.30
CA SER A 69 4.38 -7.07 25.67
C SER A 69 3.45 -7.69 24.65
N LEU A 70 2.29 -7.07 24.48
CA LEU A 70 1.29 -7.44 23.48
C LEU A 70 0.84 -6.17 22.78
N VAL A 71 0.86 -6.18 21.45
CA VAL A 71 0.44 -5.06 20.61
C VAL A 71 -0.54 -5.56 19.56
N VAL A 72 -1.65 -4.84 19.42
CA VAL A 72 -2.61 -5.00 18.34
C VAL A 72 -2.57 -3.75 17.47
N PHE A 73 -2.64 -3.95 16.16
CA PHE A 73 -2.64 -2.86 15.18
C PHE A 73 -3.73 -3.08 14.15
N LYS A 74 -4.28 -1.97 13.64
CA LYS A 74 -5.25 -1.95 12.55
C LYS A 74 -4.91 -0.80 11.62
N THR A 75 -4.74 -1.09 10.33
CA THR A 75 -4.50 -0.07 9.31
C THR A 75 -5.67 -0.01 8.34
N ASP A 76 -6.31 1.15 8.27
CA ASP A 76 -7.36 1.45 7.31
C ASP A 76 -6.76 2.22 6.12
N PHE A 77 -6.85 1.65 4.91
CA PHE A 77 -6.35 2.26 3.67
C PHE A 77 -7.50 2.86 2.86
N LYS A 78 -7.28 4.05 2.29
CA LYS A 78 -8.17 4.71 1.33
C LYS A 78 -7.41 5.03 0.04
N ASP A 79 -8.14 5.01 -1.07
CA ASP A 79 -7.62 5.32 -2.42
C ASP A 79 -6.39 4.49 -2.78
N LYS A 80 -6.46 3.20 -2.44
CA LYS A 80 -5.36 2.27 -2.66
C LYS A 80 -5.00 2.19 -4.15
N ILE A 81 -3.77 2.55 -4.50
CA ILE A 81 -3.32 2.53 -5.89
C ILE A 81 -3.09 1.07 -6.29
N THR A 82 -4.01 0.55 -7.10
CA THR A 82 -3.99 -0.84 -7.57
C THR A 82 -4.13 -0.88 -9.10
N ARG A 83 -3.75 -2.01 -9.70
CA ARG A 83 -4.12 -2.25 -11.09
C ARG A 83 -5.63 -2.47 -11.15
N THR A 84 -6.33 -1.55 -11.78
CA THR A 84 -7.68 -1.80 -12.31
C THR A 84 -7.59 -2.90 -13.38
N GLY A 85 -8.70 -3.58 -13.65
CA GLY A 85 -8.76 -4.80 -14.48
C GLY A 85 -8.09 -4.71 -15.86
N ARG A 86 -8.09 -5.81 -16.61
CA ARG A 86 -7.47 -5.86 -17.94
C ARG A 86 -8.20 -4.93 -18.92
N ILE A 87 -7.64 -3.74 -19.14
CA ILE A 87 -8.08 -2.82 -20.20
C ILE A 87 -7.69 -3.37 -21.57
N CYS A 88 -6.49 -3.94 -21.67
CA CYS A 88 -5.96 -4.53 -22.90
C CYS A 88 -5.77 -6.04 -22.72
N GLN A 89 -6.17 -6.82 -23.73
CA GLN A 89 -5.98 -8.26 -23.73
C GLN A 89 -4.51 -8.62 -24.02
N PRO A 90 -4.01 -9.74 -23.47
CA PRO A 90 -2.70 -10.28 -23.84
C PRO A 90 -2.59 -10.49 -25.36
N ASN A 91 -1.42 -10.25 -25.93
CA ASN A 91 -1.11 -10.51 -27.36
C ASN A 91 -2.02 -9.81 -28.38
N THR A 92 -2.76 -8.78 -27.99
CA THR A 92 -3.65 -8.03 -28.90
C THR A 92 -3.35 -6.54 -28.79
N ALA A 93 -3.24 -5.86 -29.93
CA ALA A 93 -3.12 -4.40 -29.95
C ALA A 93 -4.36 -3.76 -29.33
N CYS A 94 -4.16 -2.69 -28.56
CA CYS A 94 -5.20 -2.07 -27.75
C CYS A 94 -5.10 -0.56 -27.87
N THR A 95 -6.23 0.12 -28.10
CA THR A 95 -6.26 1.59 -28.08
C THR A 95 -6.87 2.05 -26.77
N TYR A 96 -6.14 2.84 -26.00
CA TYR A 96 -6.63 3.42 -24.75
C TYR A 96 -6.30 4.92 -24.69
N LYS A 97 -7.33 5.75 -24.42
CA LYS A 97 -7.27 7.22 -24.44
C LYS A 97 -6.58 7.80 -25.70
N GLY A 98 -6.72 7.16 -26.86
CA GLY A 98 -6.16 7.61 -28.14
C GLY A 98 -4.73 7.16 -28.45
N THR A 99 -4.06 6.49 -27.51
CA THR A 99 -2.74 5.87 -27.72
C THR A 99 -2.92 4.40 -28.11
N ILE A 100 -2.25 3.99 -29.19
CA ILE A 100 -2.20 2.58 -29.60
C ILE A 100 -1.05 1.92 -28.84
N TYR A 101 -1.38 0.90 -28.06
CA TYR A 101 -0.44 0.00 -27.44
C TYR A 101 -0.41 -1.27 -28.29
N ASP A 102 0.72 -1.50 -28.96
CA ASP A 102 0.93 -2.73 -29.71
C ASP A 102 0.84 -3.95 -28.79
N ALA A 103 0.50 -5.10 -29.38
CA ALA A 103 0.35 -6.35 -28.66
C ALA A 103 1.60 -6.59 -27.79
N PRO A 104 1.50 -6.60 -26.45
CA PRO A 104 2.66 -6.85 -25.62
C PRO A 104 3.14 -8.27 -25.89
N HIS A 105 4.34 -8.41 -26.48
CA HIS A 105 4.97 -9.71 -26.66
C HIS A 105 5.11 -10.42 -25.30
N GLN A 106 4.81 -11.73 -25.27
CA GLN A 106 4.81 -12.55 -24.04
C GLN A 106 6.19 -12.65 -23.37
N GLY A 107 7.27 -12.30 -24.06
CA GLY A 107 8.58 -12.04 -23.50
C GLY A 107 8.92 -10.58 -23.76
N GLY A 108 9.39 -9.85 -22.75
CA GLY A 108 9.93 -8.52 -22.96
C GLY A 108 11.00 -8.53 -24.06
N TYR A 109 11.13 -7.37 -24.70
CA TYR A 109 11.71 -7.08 -26.02
C TYR A 109 10.71 -7.22 -27.16
#